data_AF-A0A932LCT5-F1
#
_entry.id   AF-A0A932LCT5-F1
#
_cell.length_a   1.000
_cell.length_b   1.000
_cell.length_c   1.000
_cell.angle_alpha   90.00
_cell.angle_beta   90.00
_cell.angle_gamma   90.00
#
_symmetry.space_group_name_H-M   'P 1'
#
loop_
_entity.id
_entity.type
_entity.pdbx_description
1 polymer ?
#
loop_
_entity_poly.entity_id
_entity_poly.type
_entity_poly.pdbx_seq_one_letter_code
_entity_poly.pdbx_strand_id
1 'polypeptide(L)'
;MARRIASIGTPEALAVLVERLGKIDDQKKRLAILRGTAEAMKGRRQIAMPEGWPELFKKLAASEDPEIRSHAIALAVTFGDPKAMESLRKGLADMKADVGQRREAMQSLLTARDPKLAATLQKLVTEPALRREALRGLAAYDDSQTPGVILGIYSSLSIEEKRDALNTLVARPAYAKALLAAVAGKRIAATEIPAELIRNLRNVQDDDLQKQVAEVWGILRDTPED
;
A
#
# COMPACT_ATOMS: atom_id res chain seq x y z
N MET A 1 28.30 16.21 -4.29
CA MET A 1 27.88 16.22 -5.71
C MET A 1 26.72 15.25 -5.99
N ALA A 2 26.82 13.96 -5.60
CA ALA A 2 25.74 12.97 -5.80
C ALA A 2 24.36 13.41 -5.29
N ARG A 3 24.28 14.00 -4.08
CA ARG A 3 23.02 14.55 -3.53
C ARG A 3 22.37 15.61 -4.43
N ARG A 4 23.18 16.46 -5.09
CA ARG A 4 22.71 17.53 -5.99
C ARG A 4 22.26 16.99 -7.36
N ILE A 5 22.90 15.93 -7.83
CA ILE A 5 22.53 15.23 -9.08
C ILE A 5 21.22 14.46 -8.87
N ALA A 6 21.08 13.76 -7.74
CA ALA A 6 19.84 13.08 -7.37
C ALA A 6 18.68 14.07 -7.14
N SER A 7 18.96 15.26 -6.56
CA SER A 7 17.92 16.29 -6.40
C SER A 7 17.44 16.89 -7.72
N ILE A 8 18.29 16.94 -8.75
CA ILE A 8 17.87 17.34 -10.11
C ILE A 8 16.85 16.33 -10.65
N GLY A 9 17.08 15.04 -10.40
CA GLY A 9 16.09 13.98 -10.63
C GLY A 9 15.74 13.74 -12.10
N THR A 10 16.51 14.30 -13.04
CA THR A 10 16.32 14.01 -14.45
C THR A 10 16.84 12.61 -14.77
N PRO A 11 16.25 11.91 -15.76
CA PRO A 11 16.70 10.58 -16.17
C PRO A 11 18.21 10.52 -16.48
N GLU A 12 18.76 11.55 -17.12
CA GLU A 12 20.16 11.63 -17.51
C GLU A 12 21.08 11.79 -16.30
N ALA A 13 20.68 12.60 -15.32
CA ALA A 13 21.43 12.80 -14.09
C ALA A 13 21.47 11.50 -13.26
N LEU A 14 20.37 10.77 -13.23
CA LEU A 14 20.29 9.48 -12.55
C LEU A 14 21.09 8.40 -13.28
N ALA A 15 21.08 8.36 -14.62
CA ALA A 15 21.88 7.44 -15.41
C ALA A 15 23.38 7.60 -15.12
N VAL A 16 23.88 8.84 -15.09
CA VAL A 16 25.29 9.13 -14.73
C VAL A 16 25.60 8.68 -13.29
N LEU A 17 24.66 8.83 -12.36
CA LEU A 17 24.84 8.40 -10.98
C LEU A 17 24.89 6.87 -10.86
N VAL A 18 24.04 6.16 -11.60
CA VAL A 18 24.02 4.69 -11.68
C VAL A 18 25.32 4.15 -12.30
N GLU A 19 25.77 4.75 -13.40
CA GLU A 19 27.04 4.39 -14.03
C GLU A 19 28.22 4.56 -13.05
N ARG A 20 28.27 5.68 -12.33
CA ARG A 20 29.30 5.94 -11.33
C ARG A 20 29.24 4.93 -10.19
N LEU A 21 28.04 4.63 -9.65
CA LEU A 21 27.88 3.63 -8.60
C LEU A 21 28.39 2.25 -9.03
N GLY A 22 28.19 1.88 -10.30
CA GLY A 22 28.68 0.61 -10.86
C GLY A 22 30.19 0.51 -11.01
N LYS A 23 30.92 1.62 -11.01
CA LYS A 23 32.38 1.70 -11.17
C LYS A 23 33.15 1.89 -9.84
N ILE A 24 32.46 2.01 -8.71
CA ILE A 24 33.10 2.24 -7.41
C ILE A 24 33.41 0.90 -6.76
N ASP A 25 34.70 0.60 -6.54
CA ASP A 25 35.14 -0.62 -5.84
C ASP A 25 35.13 -0.47 -4.30
N ASP A 26 35.31 0.77 -3.82
CA ASP A 26 35.30 1.09 -2.38
C ASP A 26 33.88 1.07 -1.81
N GLN A 27 33.59 0.07 -0.97
CA GLN A 27 32.27 -0.13 -0.38
C GLN A 27 31.81 1.06 0.49
N LYS A 28 32.72 1.72 1.22
CA LYS A 28 32.37 2.86 2.07
C LYS A 28 31.93 4.06 1.20
N LYS A 29 32.65 4.31 0.09
CA LYS A 29 32.27 5.37 -0.86
C LYS A 29 30.96 5.05 -1.57
N ARG A 30 30.76 3.79 -1.96
CA ARG A 30 29.53 3.30 -2.58
C ARG A 30 28.34 3.51 -1.65
N LEU A 31 28.47 3.10 -0.40
CA LEU A 31 27.45 3.26 0.64
C LEU A 31 27.11 4.74 0.88
N ALA A 32 28.10 5.63 1.00
CA ALA A 32 27.88 7.05 1.19
C ALA A 32 27.06 7.69 0.04
N ILE A 33 27.34 7.28 -1.21
CA ILE A 33 26.60 7.76 -2.38
C ILE A 33 25.18 7.17 -2.41
N LEU A 34 25.03 5.87 -2.15
CA LEU A 34 23.71 5.23 -2.08
C LEU A 34 22.83 5.90 -1.03
N ARG A 35 23.35 6.14 0.17
CA ARG A 35 22.65 6.84 1.24
C ARG A 35 22.23 8.25 0.83
N GLY A 36 23.16 9.04 0.30
CA GLY A 36 22.87 10.40 -0.13
C GLY A 36 21.87 10.47 -1.30
N THR A 37 21.86 9.46 -2.16
CA THR A 37 20.89 9.34 -3.27
C THR A 37 19.52 8.95 -2.72
N ALA A 38 19.44 7.93 -1.88
CA ALA A 38 18.19 7.49 -1.26
C ALA A 38 17.52 8.63 -0.45
N GLU A 39 18.31 9.40 0.30
CA GLU A 39 17.81 10.57 1.02
C GLU A 39 17.28 11.67 0.09
N ALA A 40 18.00 11.98 -1.00
CA ALA A 40 17.56 12.99 -1.98
C ALA A 40 16.27 12.58 -2.71
N MET A 41 16.03 11.28 -2.81
CA MET A 41 14.88 10.69 -3.48
C MET A 41 13.70 10.41 -2.51
N LYS A 42 13.89 10.61 -1.21
CA LYS A 42 12.85 10.37 -0.20
C LYS A 42 11.62 11.24 -0.50
N GLY A 43 10.45 10.59 -0.56
CA GLY A 43 9.18 11.25 -0.88
C GLY A 43 8.89 11.39 -2.37
N ARG A 44 9.87 11.17 -3.26
CA ARG A 44 9.63 11.06 -4.70
C ARG A 44 9.04 9.68 -5.02
N ARG A 45 8.20 9.61 -6.05
CA ARG A 45 7.54 8.38 -6.49
C ARG A 45 7.54 8.33 -8.01
N GLN A 46 7.50 7.10 -8.56
CA GLN A 46 7.33 6.85 -10.00
C GLN A 46 8.37 7.58 -10.87
N ILE A 47 9.61 7.60 -10.41
CA ILE A 47 10.71 8.18 -11.19
C ILE A 47 11.09 7.16 -12.26
N ALA A 48 11.27 7.61 -13.49
CA ALA A 48 11.69 6.75 -14.60
C ALA A 48 12.97 6.00 -14.21
N MET A 49 12.95 4.68 -14.38
CA MET A 49 14.07 3.84 -14.02
C MET A 49 15.31 4.25 -14.83
N PRO A 50 16.45 4.54 -14.17
CA PRO A 50 17.65 4.95 -14.88
C PRO A 50 18.22 3.80 -15.73
N GLU A 51 18.84 4.15 -16.84
CA GLU A 51 19.57 3.18 -17.66
C GLU A 51 20.67 2.49 -16.85
N GLY A 52 20.84 1.18 -17.05
CA GLY A 52 21.82 0.36 -16.32
C GLY A 52 21.42 -0.01 -14.88
N TRP A 53 20.32 0.53 -14.35
CA TRP A 53 19.87 0.23 -12.97
C TRP A 53 19.63 -1.27 -12.72
N PRO A 54 18.95 -2.03 -13.59
CA PRO A 54 18.66 -3.44 -13.32
C PRO A 54 19.91 -4.30 -13.07
N GLU A 55 20.99 -4.04 -13.80
CA GLU A 55 22.26 -4.78 -13.62
C GLU A 55 23.01 -4.32 -12.37
N LEU A 56 22.99 -3.02 -12.06
CA LEU A 56 23.55 -2.50 -10.82
C LEU A 56 22.80 -3.07 -9.60
N PHE A 57 21.47 -3.05 -9.63
CA PHE A 57 20.64 -3.52 -8.53
C PHE A 57 20.93 -4.98 -8.18
N LYS A 58 21.08 -5.87 -9.18
CA LYS A 58 21.48 -7.27 -8.93
C LYS A 58 22.77 -7.37 -8.10
N LYS A 59 23.78 -6.55 -8.42
CA LYS A 59 25.06 -6.54 -7.69
C LYS A 59 24.89 -5.98 -6.28
N LEU A 60 24.14 -4.89 -6.13
CA LEU A 60 23.93 -4.25 -4.83
C LEU A 60 23.05 -5.09 -3.89
N ALA A 61 22.03 -5.76 -4.42
CA ALA A 61 21.16 -6.66 -3.67
C ALA A 61 21.89 -7.91 -3.17
N ALA A 62 22.96 -8.32 -3.86
CA ALA A 62 23.84 -9.43 -3.46
C ALA A 62 25.02 -9.00 -2.56
N SER A 63 25.12 -7.71 -2.19
CA SER A 63 26.17 -7.21 -1.30
C SER A 63 26.12 -7.90 0.06
N GLU A 64 27.27 -8.18 0.69
CA GLU A 64 27.35 -8.68 2.07
C GLU A 64 26.95 -7.61 3.09
N ASP A 65 27.16 -6.33 2.75
CA ASP A 65 26.77 -5.19 3.59
C ASP A 65 25.23 -4.99 3.59
N PRO A 66 24.56 -5.14 4.76
CA PRO A 66 23.12 -4.96 4.87
C PRO A 66 22.64 -3.53 4.58
N GLU A 67 23.44 -2.51 4.86
CA GLU A 67 23.07 -1.12 4.57
C GLU A 67 23.07 -0.84 3.06
N ILE A 68 24.04 -1.41 2.33
CA ILE A 68 24.06 -1.33 0.86
C ILE A 68 22.81 -1.99 0.28
N ARG A 69 22.45 -3.19 0.75
CA ARG A 69 21.23 -3.88 0.30
C ARG A 69 19.98 -3.03 0.59
N SER A 70 19.87 -2.49 1.79
CA SER A 70 18.74 -1.65 2.21
C SER A 70 18.58 -0.40 1.35
N HIS A 71 19.66 0.38 1.15
CA HIS A 71 19.61 1.58 0.33
C HIS A 71 19.37 1.27 -1.16
N ALA A 72 19.90 0.16 -1.67
CA ALA A 72 19.63 -0.28 -3.03
C ALA A 72 18.15 -0.63 -3.23
N ILE A 73 17.53 -1.33 -2.27
CA ILE A 73 16.10 -1.63 -2.29
C ILE A 73 15.28 -0.33 -2.25
N ALA A 74 15.61 0.62 -1.38
CA ALA A 74 14.90 1.90 -1.28
C ALA A 74 14.91 2.68 -2.62
N LEU A 75 16.05 2.69 -3.31
CA LEU A 75 16.17 3.28 -4.64
C LEU A 75 15.38 2.49 -5.70
N ALA A 76 15.48 1.17 -5.69
CA ALA A 76 14.77 0.30 -6.62
C ALA A 76 13.25 0.48 -6.52
N VAL A 77 12.72 0.62 -5.30
CA VAL A 77 11.32 0.95 -5.02
C VAL A 77 10.95 2.32 -5.60
N THR A 78 11.83 3.32 -5.47
CA THR A 78 11.60 4.66 -6.03
C THR A 78 11.55 4.65 -7.56
N PHE A 79 12.37 3.81 -8.19
CA PHE A 79 12.44 3.61 -9.64
C PHE A 79 11.36 2.65 -10.17
N GLY A 80 10.57 2.02 -9.30
CA GLY A 80 9.56 1.04 -9.70
C GLY A 80 10.14 -0.26 -10.26
N ASP A 81 11.34 -0.67 -9.83
CA ASP A 81 12.01 -1.88 -10.30
C ASP A 81 11.15 -3.13 -10.01
N PRO A 82 10.68 -3.86 -11.05
CA PRO A 82 9.80 -5.01 -10.87
C PRO A 82 10.38 -6.12 -10.00
N LYS A 83 11.71 -6.34 -10.05
CA LYS A 83 12.39 -7.39 -9.28
C LYS A 83 12.48 -7.02 -7.81
N ALA A 84 12.82 -5.76 -7.51
CA ALA A 84 12.83 -5.29 -6.13
C ALA A 84 11.43 -5.38 -5.49
N MET A 85 10.40 -4.98 -6.24
CA MET A 85 9.02 -5.06 -5.80
C MET A 85 8.59 -6.52 -5.59
N GLU A 86 9.04 -7.44 -6.44
CA GLU A 86 8.82 -8.87 -6.25
C GLU A 86 9.52 -9.42 -4.99
N SER A 87 10.77 -9.08 -4.77
CA SER A 87 11.52 -9.47 -3.56
C SER A 87 10.86 -8.95 -2.29
N LEU A 88 10.37 -7.70 -2.29
CA LEU A 88 9.62 -7.14 -1.16
C LEU A 88 8.29 -7.86 -0.94
N ARG A 89 7.54 -8.18 -2.00
CA ARG A 89 6.30 -8.97 -1.87
C ARG A 89 6.58 -10.35 -1.30
N LYS A 90 7.67 -11.00 -1.71
CA LYS A 90 8.09 -12.31 -1.17
C LYS A 90 8.45 -12.20 0.31
N GLY A 91 9.23 -11.21 0.70
CA GLY A 91 9.57 -10.98 2.11
C GLY A 91 8.35 -10.65 2.96
N LEU A 92 7.43 -9.82 2.45
CA LEU A 92 6.16 -9.52 3.11
C LEU A 92 5.28 -10.76 3.31
N ALA A 93 5.26 -11.67 2.33
CA ALA A 93 4.49 -12.92 2.40
C ALA A 93 5.18 -14.03 3.22
N ASP A 94 6.44 -13.86 3.61
CA ASP A 94 7.17 -14.87 4.38
C ASP A 94 6.76 -14.82 5.85
N MET A 95 5.95 -15.78 6.28
CA MET A 95 5.49 -15.88 7.67
C MET A 95 6.61 -16.16 8.68
N LYS A 96 7.81 -16.58 8.22
CA LYS A 96 8.98 -16.81 9.08
C LYS A 96 9.84 -15.56 9.26
N ALA A 97 9.65 -14.54 8.43
CA ALA A 97 10.36 -13.29 8.55
C ALA A 97 9.89 -12.49 9.77
N ASP A 98 10.79 -11.67 10.31
CA ASP A 98 10.46 -10.75 11.39
C ASP A 98 9.28 -9.83 11.01
N VAL A 99 8.33 -9.64 11.92
CA VAL A 99 7.12 -8.84 11.66
C VAL A 99 7.46 -7.37 11.39
N GLY A 100 8.51 -6.83 12.00
CA GLY A 100 9.02 -5.49 11.72
C GLY A 100 9.48 -5.36 10.28
N GLN A 101 10.31 -6.29 9.80
CA GLN A 101 10.76 -6.34 8.41
C GLN A 101 9.60 -6.49 7.42
N ARG A 102 8.62 -7.34 7.74
CA ARG A 102 7.41 -7.49 6.91
C ARG A 102 6.63 -6.17 6.84
N ARG A 103 6.46 -5.46 7.96
CA ARG A 103 5.78 -4.16 8.00
C ARG A 103 6.51 -3.10 7.18
N GLU A 104 7.84 -3.06 7.24
CA GLU A 104 8.66 -2.16 6.40
C GLU A 104 8.51 -2.45 4.91
N ALA A 105 8.48 -3.74 4.53
CA ALA A 105 8.24 -4.15 3.15
C ALA A 105 6.84 -3.73 2.67
N MET A 106 5.80 -3.93 3.51
CA MET A 106 4.45 -3.46 3.21
C MET A 106 4.41 -1.94 2.99
N GLN A 107 5.01 -1.17 3.89
CA GLN A 107 5.03 0.29 3.81
C GLN A 107 5.76 0.78 2.54
N SER A 108 6.86 0.11 2.17
CA SER A 108 7.62 0.42 0.96
C SER A 108 6.79 0.17 -0.30
N LEU A 109 6.12 -0.98 -0.39
CA LEU A 109 5.25 -1.35 -1.52
C LEU A 109 4.03 -0.43 -1.63
N LEU A 110 3.42 -0.05 -0.50
CA LEU A 110 2.31 0.92 -0.44
C LEU A 110 2.75 2.29 -0.94
N THR A 111 3.93 2.75 -0.49
CA THR A 111 4.49 4.05 -0.89
C THR A 111 4.75 4.10 -2.39
N ALA A 112 5.24 3.01 -2.97
CA ALA A 112 5.47 2.90 -4.40
C ALA A 112 4.21 2.57 -5.22
N ARG A 113 3.05 2.37 -4.57
CA ARG A 113 1.80 1.93 -5.21
C ARG A 113 2.00 0.70 -6.09
N ASP A 114 2.70 -0.30 -5.56
CA ASP A 114 2.96 -1.53 -6.31
C ASP A 114 1.65 -2.16 -6.81
N PRO A 115 1.45 -2.33 -8.14
CA PRO A 115 0.16 -2.77 -8.68
C PRO A 115 -0.20 -4.21 -8.30
N LYS A 116 0.76 -5.01 -7.84
CA LYS A 116 0.56 -6.41 -7.44
C LYS A 116 0.39 -6.58 -5.94
N LEU A 117 0.46 -5.51 -5.15
CA LEU A 117 0.39 -5.59 -3.70
C LEU A 117 -1.02 -5.93 -3.19
N ALA A 118 -2.08 -5.53 -3.88
CA ALA A 118 -3.46 -5.80 -3.47
C ALA A 118 -3.69 -7.29 -3.16
N ALA A 119 -3.27 -8.18 -4.06
CA ALA A 119 -3.38 -9.64 -3.88
C ALA A 119 -2.59 -10.16 -2.66
N THR A 120 -1.48 -9.52 -2.30
CA THR A 120 -0.74 -9.86 -1.08
C THR A 120 -1.49 -9.37 0.16
N LEU A 121 -1.95 -8.11 0.17
CA LEU A 121 -2.70 -7.55 1.31
C LEU A 121 -4.00 -8.34 1.58
N GLN A 122 -4.71 -8.75 0.53
CA GLN A 122 -5.89 -9.61 0.62
C GLN A 122 -5.63 -10.95 1.32
N LYS A 123 -4.40 -11.46 1.31
CA LYS A 123 -4.03 -12.65 2.10
C LYS A 123 -3.71 -12.27 3.54
N LEU A 124 -3.00 -11.16 3.74
CA LEU A 124 -2.55 -10.69 5.05
C LEU A 124 -3.68 -10.24 5.99
N VAL A 125 -4.89 -9.97 5.47
CA VAL A 125 -6.04 -9.67 6.34
C VAL A 125 -6.39 -10.81 7.30
N THR A 126 -5.95 -12.04 7.05
CA THR A 126 -6.16 -13.15 7.98
C THR A 126 -5.10 -13.23 9.07
N GLU A 127 -3.94 -12.58 8.91
CA GLU A 127 -2.82 -12.61 9.85
C GLU A 127 -2.95 -11.49 10.90
N PRO A 128 -3.25 -11.80 12.19
CA PRO A 128 -3.51 -10.76 13.20
C PRO A 128 -2.42 -9.70 13.33
N ALA A 129 -1.15 -10.09 13.19
CA ALA A 129 0.01 -9.19 13.34
C ALA A 129 0.12 -8.10 12.27
N LEU A 130 -0.52 -8.29 11.10
CA LEU A 130 -0.44 -7.37 9.95
C LEU A 130 -1.83 -6.98 9.41
N ARG A 131 -2.89 -7.55 9.96
CA ARG A 131 -4.26 -7.42 9.46
C ARG A 131 -4.71 -5.97 9.35
N ARG A 132 -4.51 -5.17 10.39
CA ARG A 132 -4.97 -3.78 10.43
C ARG A 132 -4.31 -2.93 9.36
N GLU A 133 -2.99 -3.05 9.20
CA GLU A 133 -2.21 -2.41 8.14
C GLU A 133 -2.66 -2.87 6.76
N ALA A 134 -2.91 -4.18 6.59
CA ALA A 134 -3.38 -4.74 5.34
C ALA A 134 -4.78 -4.22 4.94
N LEU A 135 -5.73 -4.19 5.89
CA LEU A 135 -7.06 -3.61 5.70
C LEU A 135 -6.95 -2.17 5.22
N ARG A 136 -6.25 -1.29 5.96
CA ARG A 136 -6.07 0.11 5.56
C ARG A 136 -5.36 0.25 4.21
N GLY A 137 -4.37 -0.60 3.95
CA GLY A 137 -3.60 -0.59 2.70
C GLY A 137 -4.44 -0.92 1.47
N LEU A 138 -5.45 -1.79 1.60
CA LEU A 138 -6.35 -2.16 0.51
C LEU A 138 -7.18 -0.97 -0.01
N ALA A 139 -7.38 0.07 0.79
CA ALA A 139 -8.06 1.29 0.36
C ALA A 139 -7.32 2.00 -0.79
N ALA A 140 -6.01 1.76 -0.96
CA ALA A 140 -5.20 2.36 -2.01
C ALA A 140 -5.37 1.70 -3.40
N TYR A 141 -6.05 0.55 -3.48
CA TYR A 141 -6.08 -0.30 -4.68
C TYR A 141 -7.49 -0.53 -5.21
N ASP A 142 -7.64 -0.48 -6.54
CA ASP A 142 -8.88 -0.83 -7.24
C ASP A 142 -8.87 -2.28 -7.69
N ASP A 143 -9.29 -3.15 -6.79
CA ASP A 143 -9.32 -4.59 -6.99
C ASP A 143 -10.69 -5.13 -6.56
N SER A 144 -11.44 -5.63 -7.53
CA SER A 144 -12.82 -6.11 -7.37
C SER A 144 -12.99 -7.23 -6.32
N GLN A 145 -11.93 -7.95 -5.96
CA GLN A 145 -11.99 -9.03 -4.97
C GLN A 145 -11.94 -8.50 -3.53
N THR A 146 -11.43 -7.28 -3.34
CA THR A 146 -11.20 -6.68 -2.02
C THR A 146 -12.44 -6.67 -1.12
N PRO A 147 -13.64 -6.25 -1.58
CA PRO A 147 -14.81 -6.25 -0.71
C PRO A 147 -15.19 -7.65 -0.24
N GLY A 148 -15.18 -8.63 -1.15
CA GLY A 148 -15.50 -10.02 -0.83
C GLY A 148 -14.56 -10.60 0.23
N VAL A 149 -13.26 -10.33 0.11
CA VAL A 149 -12.24 -10.75 1.08
C VAL A 149 -12.48 -10.13 2.46
N ILE A 150 -12.71 -8.81 2.53
CA ILE A 150 -12.94 -8.10 3.81
C ILE A 150 -14.24 -8.57 4.47
N LEU A 151 -15.34 -8.62 3.70
CA LEU A 151 -16.64 -9.10 4.19
C LEU A 151 -16.59 -10.58 4.62
N GLY A 152 -15.72 -11.36 3.98
CA GLY A 152 -15.39 -12.75 4.31
C GLY A 152 -15.00 -12.96 5.77
N ILE A 153 -14.18 -12.05 6.30
CA ILE A 153 -13.61 -12.16 7.66
C ILE A 153 -14.30 -11.25 8.68
N TYR A 154 -15.21 -10.37 8.25
CA TYR A 154 -15.74 -9.25 9.04
C TYR A 154 -16.29 -9.63 10.43
N SER A 155 -16.98 -10.77 10.54
CA SER A 155 -17.57 -11.23 11.81
C SER A 155 -16.52 -11.61 12.87
N SER A 156 -15.32 -11.98 12.44
CA SER A 156 -14.20 -12.35 13.32
C SER A 156 -13.32 -11.16 13.75
N LEU A 157 -13.59 -9.97 13.19
CA LEU A 157 -12.78 -8.79 13.41
C LEU A 157 -13.06 -8.17 14.78
N SER A 158 -12.00 -7.67 15.43
CA SER A 158 -12.12 -6.80 16.60
C SER A 158 -12.79 -5.46 16.23
N ILE A 159 -13.20 -4.68 17.23
CA ILE A 159 -13.84 -3.36 17.00
C ILE A 159 -12.93 -2.45 16.16
N GLU A 160 -11.63 -2.43 16.47
CA GLU A 160 -10.66 -1.62 15.74
C GLU A 160 -10.44 -2.10 14.30
N GLU A 161 -10.43 -3.42 14.10
CA GLU A 161 -10.30 -4.04 12.79
C GLU A 161 -11.55 -3.82 11.93
N LYS A 162 -12.75 -3.91 12.52
CA LYS A 162 -14.01 -3.57 11.85
C LYS A 162 -13.99 -2.12 11.38
N ARG A 163 -13.49 -1.19 12.20
CA ARG A 163 -13.36 0.21 11.79
C ARG A 163 -12.43 0.37 10.57
N ASP A 164 -11.28 -0.31 10.56
CA ASP A 164 -10.36 -0.28 9.40
C ASP A 164 -10.99 -0.93 8.16
N ALA A 165 -11.70 -2.04 8.33
CA ALA A 165 -12.44 -2.72 7.26
C ALA A 165 -13.53 -1.82 6.66
N LEU A 166 -14.37 -1.19 7.49
CA LEU A 166 -15.43 -0.28 7.04
C LEU A 166 -14.86 0.95 6.33
N ASN A 167 -13.82 1.58 6.88
CA ASN A 167 -13.13 2.70 6.22
C ASN A 167 -12.61 2.31 4.84
N THR A 168 -12.12 1.08 4.70
CA THR A 168 -11.64 0.55 3.42
C THR A 168 -12.78 0.29 2.45
N LEU A 169 -13.89 -0.28 2.92
CA LEU A 169 -15.07 -0.56 2.11
C LEU A 169 -15.78 0.70 1.64
N VAL A 170 -15.69 1.82 2.36
CA VAL A 170 -16.26 3.10 1.91
C VAL A 170 -15.28 3.96 1.11
N ALA A 171 -14.04 3.51 0.90
CA ALA A 171 -13.02 4.30 0.21
C ALA A 171 -13.35 4.57 -1.28
N ARG A 172 -14.30 3.82 -1.86
CA ARG A 172 -14.74 3.99 -3.24
C ARG A 172 -16.17 3.47 -3.47
N PRO A 173 -16.87 3.98 -4.50
CA PRO A 173 -18.28 3.61 -4.75
C PRO A 173 -18.50 2.11 -4.93
N ALA A 174 -17.68 1.42 -5.73
CA ALA A 174 -17.85 0.00 -6.00
C ALA A 174 -17.77 -0.88 -4.73
N TYR A 175 -16.89 -0.52 -3.78
CA TYR A 175 -16.76 -1.24 -2.51
C TYR A 175 -17.91 -0.90 -1.57
N ALA A 176 -18.36 0.37 -1.59
CA ALA A 176 -19.48 0.81 -0.79
C ALA A 176 -20.76 0.07 -1.18
N LYS A 177 -21.01 -0.16 -2.48
CA LYS A 177 -22.14 -0.98 -2.95
C LYS A 177 -22.11 -2.40 -2.38
N ALA A 178 -20.93 -3.03 -2.33
CA ALA A 178 -20.77 -4.34 -1.71
C ALA A 178 -21.03 -4.33 -0.19
N LEU A 179 -20.61 -3.27 0.52
CA LEU A 179 -20.95 -3.07 1.93
C LEU A 179 -22.45 -2.92 2.13
N LEU A 180 -23.13 -2.09 1.33
CA LEU A 180 -24.58 -1.88 1.42
C LEU A 180 -25.34 -3.18 1.14
N ALA A 181 -24.93 -3.95 0.14
CA ALA A 181 -25.49 -5.28 -0.12
C ALA A 181 -25.31 -6.24 1.08
N ALA A 182 -24.16 -6.20 1.77
CA ALA A 182 -23.93 -7.00 2.97
C ALA A 182 -24.83 -6.56 4.14
N VAL A 183 -25.13 -5.26 4.27
CA VAL A 183 -26.06 -4.76 5.28
C VAL A 183 -27.50 -5.12 4.95
N ALA A 184 -27.93 -4.92 3.70
CA ALA A 184 -29.26 -5.31 3.21
C ALA A 184 -29.50 -6.83 3.39
N GLY A 185 -28.47 -7.64 3.13
CA GLY A 185 -28.47 -9.08 3.36
C GLY A 185 -28.31 -9.50 4.83
N LYS A 186 -28.32 -8.56 5.79
CA LYS A 186 -28.19 -8.80 7.24
C LYS A 186 -26.90 -9.52 7.66
N ARG A 187 -25.86 -9.54 6.81
CA ARG A 187 -24.53 -10.07 7.15
C ARG A 187 -23.76 -9.12 8.07
N ILE A 188 -24.05 -7.83 7.97
CA ILE A 188 -23.56 -6.77 8.86
C ILE A 188 -24.77 -6.03 9.39
N ALA A 189 -24.87 -5.85 10.71
CA ALA A 189 -25.98 -5.08 11.25
C ALA A 189 -25.83 -3.60 10.87
N ALA A 190 -26.93 -2.95 10.49
CA ALA A 190 -26.94 -1.54 10.10
C ALA A 190 -26.42 -0.61 11.23
N THR A 191 -26.53 -1.05 12.49
CA THR A 191 -26.02 -0.38 13.69
C THR A 191 -24.51 -0.47 13.86
N GLU A 192 -23.83 -1.41 13.19
CA GLU A 192 -22.37 -1.50 13.20
C GLU A 192 -21.69 -0.44 12.33
N ILE A 193 -22.44 0.21 11.44
CA ILE A 193 -21.90 1.25 10.56
C ILE A 193 -21.92 2.60 11.30
N PRO A 194 -20.75 3.23 11.54
CA PRO A 194 -20.70 4.53 12.19
C PRO A 194 -21.45 5.60 11.40
N ALA A 195 -22.14 6.50 12.12
CA ALA A 195 -22.87 7.63 11.51
C ALA A 195 -21.98 8.51 10.61
N GLU A 196 -20.69 8.60 10.92
CA GLU A 196 -19.66 9.25 10.10
C GLU A 196 -19.62 8.65 8.68
N LEU A 197 -19.60 7.33 8.58
CA LEU A 197 -19.48 6.61 7.31
C LEU A 197 -20.79 6.66 6.54
N ILE A 198 -21.93 6.60 7.22
CA ILE A 198 -23.25 6.81 6.60
C ILE A 198 -23.32 8.20 5.95
N ARG A 199 -22.86 9.25 6.66
CA ARG A 199 -22.79 10.62 6.12
C ARG A 199 -21.88 10.69 4.90
N ASN A 200 -20.68 10.08 4.96
CA ASN A 200 -19.76 10.06 3.84
C ASN A 200 -20.37 9.37 2.61
N LEU A 201 -21.07 8.24 2.79
CA LEU A 201 -21.73 7.52 1.71
C LEU A 201 -22.83 8.35 1.04
N ARG A 202 -23.59 9.15 1.80
CA ARG A 202 -24.61 10.07 1.25
C ARG A 202 -24.01 11.20 0.41
N ASN A 203 -22.77 11.59 0.69
CA ASN A 203 -22.09 12.68 -0.01
C ASN A 203 -21.35 12.22 -1.28
N VAL A 204 -21.33 10.92 -1.57
CA VAL A 204 -20.79 10.40 -2.83
C VAL A 204 -21.74 10.78 -3.96
N GLN A 205 -21.18 11.29 -5.07
CA GLN A 205 -21.93 11.62 -6.29
C GLN A 205 -22.21 10.34 -7.11
N ASP A 206 -23.03 9.44 -6.56
CA ASP A 206 -23.50 8.19 -7.19
C ASP A 206 -24.96 7.96 -6.80
N ASP A 207 -25.90 8.21 -7.72
CA ASP A 207 -27.35 8.15 -7.46
C ASP A 207 -27.83 6.78 -6.99
N ASP A 208 -27.23 5.70 -7.52
CA ASP A 208 -27.56 4.32 -7.15
C ASP A 208 -27.08 4.03 -5.72
N LEU A 209 -25.88 4.48 -5.36
CA LEU A 209 -25.38 4.38 -3.99
C LEU A 209 -26.26 5.17 -3.01
N GLN A 210 -26.68 6.39 -3.37
CA GLN A 210 -27.55 7.20 -2.51
C GLN A 210 -28.91 6.52 -2.26
N LYS A 211 -29.50 5.90 -3.28
CA LYS A 211 -30.74 5.10 -3.15
C LYS A 211 -30.54 3.93 -2.20
N GLN A 212 -29.47 3.14 -2.37
CA GLN A 212 -29.17 2.02 -1.48
C GLN A 212 -28.95 2.46 -0.02
N VAL A 213 -28.29 3.60 0.20
CA VAL A 213 -28.14 4.18 1.55
C VAL A 213 -29.50 4.59 2.14
N ALA A 214 -30.41 5.14 1.33
CA ALA A 214 -31.76 5.48 1.78
C ALA A 214 -32.59 4.22 2.09
N GLU A 215 -32.45 3.14 1.33
CA GLU A 215 -33.15 1.87 1.62
C GLU A 215 -32.69 1.26 2.95
N VAL A 216 -31.38 1.30 3.23
CA VAL A 216 -30.82 0.68 4.44
C VAL A 216 -31.10 1.51 5.71
N TRP A 217 -31.03 2.85 5.64
CA TRP A 217 -31.15 3.72 6.83
C TRP A 217 -32.24 4.79 6.77
N GLY A 218 -32.87 5.03 5.63
CA GLY A 218 -33.95 6.02 5.48
C GLY A 218 -35.22 5.60 6.23
N ILE A 219 -35.51 4.31 6.29
CA ILE A 219 -36.69 3.76 7.00
C ILE A 219 -36.50 3.76 8.53
N LEU A 220 -35.26 3.73 9.02
CA LEU A 220 -34.96 3.67 10.46
C LEU A 220 -34.96 5.04 11.16
N ARG A 221 -35.11 6.14 10.41
CA ARG A 221 -35.14 7.51 10.98
C ARG A 221 -36.52 8.15 11.04
N ASP A 222 -37.56 7.49 10.55
CA ASP A 222 -38.94 7.87 10.87
C ASP A 222 -39.29 7.31 12.25
N THR A 223 -38.89 8.03 13.31
CA THR A 223 -39.45 7.87 14.67
C THR A 223 -40.06 9.21 15.08
N PRO A 224 -41.11 9.19 15.92
CA PRO A 224 -42.42 9.76 15.65
C PRO A 224 -42.46 11.28 15.85
N GLU A 225 -43.44 11.94 15.21
CA GLU A 225 -43.89 13.27 15.62
C GLU A 225 -44.27 13.25 17.12
N ASP A 226 -43.96 14.35 17.79
CA ASP A 226 -44.09 14.61 19.24
C ASP A 226 -45.37 14.07 19.91
#